data_AF-A0A8T5LKB1-F1
#
_entry.id   AF-A0A8T5LKB1-F1
#
_cell.length_a   1.000
_cell.length_b   1.000
_cell.length_c   1.000
_cell.angle_alpha   90.00
_cell.angle_beta   90.00
_cell.angle_gamma   90.00
#
_symmetry.space_group_name_H-M   'P 1'
#
loop_
_entity.id
_entity.type
_entity.pdbx_description
1 polymer ?
#
loop_
_entity_poly.entity_id
_entity_poly.type
_entity_poly.pdbx_seq_one_letter_code
_entity_poly.pdbx_strand_id
1 'polypeptide(L)'
;MNQKAIKTSQDKKITLPKDDNYLAIFLTFACPRTCSYCLNEQGDGLKQRPIVEGEKWIRALNSLETKLTLTFNGGEPLSHPDFYNIVNGLDESIKVDLLTTLPYNPAEFIENLSPERFERDLPYAAIRVTYHSNAMDLEETIEKVRRIKEAGFDIEINLVGDPQNSMKIRLIKEKVMSTGLGCVIKPFLGYLDGTLYGQFRYGDSCTMKSKKKVKCLTTQLLIDPTGDVYRCYGDLFRQNPEGVLGDIFDPEVDLSMRYTDCHNFGFCHPCDVQIKFDRFSNWGYTAVEIVGNGVTSVKSSRVDWG
;
A
#
# COMPACT_ATOMS: atom_id res chain seq x y z
N MET A 1 3.71 -27.43 26.75
CA MET A 1 5.04 -27.73 26.19
C MET A 1 5.79 -26.41 26.07
N ASN A 2 6.95 -26.30 26.71
CA ASN A 2 7.76 -25.07 26.78
C ASN A 2 8.27 -24.68 25.38
N GLN A 3 7.78 -23.57 24.82
CA GLN A 3 8.48 -22.88 23.75
C GLN A 3 9.70 -22.20 24.36
N LYS A 4 10.89 -22.74 24.06
CA LYS A 4 12.16 -22.07 24.30
C LYS A 4 12.19 -20.85 23.38
N ALA A 5 12.18 -19.66 23.98
CA ALA A 5 12.57 -18.43 23.31
C ALA A 5 13.92 -18.65 22.62
N ILE A 6 13.91 -18.63 21.29
CA ILE A 6 15.11 -18.57 20.48
C ILE A 6 15.68 -17.17 20.73
N LYS A 7 16.71 -17.08 21.57
CA LYS A 7 17.56 -15.90 21.63
C LYS A 7 18.28 -15.82 20.28
N THR A 8 17.75 -15.02 19.36
CA THR A 8 18.44 -14.67 18.13
C THR A 8 19.67 -13.82 18.44
N SER A 9 20.67 -13.99 17.59
CA SER A 9 21.92 -13.23 17.59
C SER A 9 21.62 -11.72 17.57
N GLN A 10 22.58 -10.87 17.96
CA GLN A 10 22.46 -9.43 17.77
C GLN A 10 22.45 -9.12 16.27
N ASP A 11 21.31 -9.35 15.63
CA ASP A 11 21.07 -8.99 14.24
C ASP A 11 21.12 -7.45 14.19
N LYS A 12 21.97 -6.95 13.30
CA LYS A 12 22.17 -5.52 13.13
C LYS A 12 20.83 -4.86 12.78
N LYS A 13 20.56 -3.72 13.42
CA LYS A 13 19.34 -2.96 13.17
C LYS A 13 19.49 -2.13 11.88
N ILE A 14 18.45 -2.18 11.04
CA ILE A 14 18.31 -1.36 9.85
C ILE A 14 17.57 -0.08 10.26
N THR A 15 18.28 1.04 10.35
CA THR A 15 17.67 2.33 10.69
C THR A 15 17.00 2.94 9.47
N LEU A 16 15.70 3.21 9.55
CA LEU A 16 14.97 3.89 8.48
C LEU A 16 15.09 5.42 8.59
N PRO A 17 15.08 6.14 7.46
CA PRO A 17 15.02 7.59 7.46
C PRO A 17 13.87 8.16 8.33
N LYS A 18 14.16 9.18 9.13
CA LYS A 18 13.19 9.77 10.07
C LYS A 18 11.97 10.38 9.39
N ASP A 19 12.15 10.88 8.18
CA ASP A 19 11.10 11.55 7.40
C ASP A 19 10.34 10.57 6.49
N ASP A 20 10.55 9.25 6.65
CA ASP A 20 9.72 8.27 5.96
C ASP A 20 8.26 8.41 6.39
N ASN A 21 7.40 8.46 5.38
CA ASN A 21 5.97 8.66 5.56
C ASN A 21 5.20 7.35 5.48
N TYR A 22 5.77 6.31 4.85
CA TYR A 22 5.05 5.11 4.53
C TYR A 22 5.98 3.93 4.21
N LEU A 23 5.67 2.76 4.77
CA LEU A 23 6.34 1.50 4.47
C LEU A 23 5.31 0.48 3.98
N ALA A 24 5.42 0.09 2.72
CA ALA A 24 4.56 -0.90 2.08
C ALA A 24 5.30 -2.20 1.84
N ILE A 25 4.69 -3.30 2.22
CA ILE A 25 5.24 -4.64 2.07
C ILE A 25 4.31 -5.43 1.15
N PHE A 26 4.86 -5.88 0.04
CA PHE A 26 4.18 -6.71 -0.93
C PHE A 26 4.69 -8.14 -0.76
N LEU A 27 4.05 -8.94 0.08
CA LEU A 27 4.45 -10.33 0.29
C LEU A 27 4.25 -11.18 -0.98
N THR A 28 3.25 -10.81 -1.79
CA THR A 28 2.93 -11.45 -3.04
C THR A 28 2.23 -10.47 -3.98
N PHE A 29 2.37 -10.72 -5.28
CA PHE A 29 1.58 -10.07 -6.32
C PHE A 29 0.44 -10.95 -6.85
N ALA A 30 0.30 -12.17 -6.33
CA ALA A 30 -0.86 -12.99 -6.61
C ALA A 30 -2.12 -12.32 -6.02
N CYS A 31 -3.21 -12.34 -6.77
CA CYS A 31 -4.51 -11.87 -6.31
C CYS A 31 -5.58 -12.85 -6.83
N PRO A 32 -6.50 -13.35 -5.99
CA PRO A 32 -7.57 -14.23 -6.44
C PRO A 32 -8.67 -13.48 -7.21
N ARG A 33 -8.60 -12.14 -7.30
CA ARG A 33 -9.58 -11.31 -8.01
C ARG A 33 -9.01 -10.78 -9.32
N THR A 34 -9.89 -10.62 -10.31
CA THR A 34 -9.56 -9.98 -11.58
C THR A 34 -10.38 -8.69 -11.69
N CYS A 35 -9.73 -7.55 -11.45
CA CYS A 35 -10.38 -6.24 -11.47
C CYS A 35 -10.09 -5.52 -12.79
N SER A 36 -11.12 -5.09 -13.53
CA SER A 36 -10.99 -4.43 -14.83
C SER A 36 -10.28 -3.05 -14.78
N TYR A 37 -10.14 -2.49 -13.59
CA TYR A 37 -9.52 -1.19 -13.32
C TYR A 37 -8.40 -1.29 -12.28
N CYS A 38 -7.80 -2.48 -12.12
CA CYS A 38 -6.72 -2.68 -11.17
C CYS A 38 -5.58 -1.69 -11.48
N LEU A 39 -5.30 -0.78 -10.53
CA LEU A 39 -4.28 0.25 -10.74
C LEU A 39 -2.89 -0.36 -10.93
N ASN A 40 -2.63 -1.51 -10.29
CA ASN A 40 -1.38 -2.25 -10.43
C ASN A 40 -1.15 -2.76 -11.86
N GLU A 41 -2.23 -2.94 -12.65
CA GLU A 41 -2.17 -3.41 -14.04
C GLU A 41 -2.15 -2.27 -15.07
N GLN A 42 -2.20 -1.00 -14.63
CA GLN A 42 -2.11 0.13 -15.55
C GLN A 42 -0.67 0.30 -16.09
N GLY A 43 -0.56 0.70 -17.35
CA GLY A 43 0.73 0.92 -18.01
C GLY A 43 1.38 -0.39 -18.47
N ASP A 44 2.60 -0.67 -18.03
CA ASP A 44 3.37 -1.86 -18.44
C ASP A 44 3.03 -3.12 -17.62
N GLY A 45 2.01 -3.05 -16.75
CA GLY A 45 1.48 -4.17 -15.96
C GLY A 45 2.31 -4.56 -14.74
N LEU A 46 1.68 -5.30 -13.82
CA LEU A 46 2.32 -5.87 -12.65
C LEU A 46 3.08 -7.14 -13.02
N LYS A 47 4.40 -7.18 -12.83
CA LYS A 47 5.18 -8.40 -13.06
C LYS A 47 5.13 -9.31 -11.85
N GLN A 48 4.64 -10.54 -12.03
CA GLN A 48 4.66 -11.57 -10.98
C GLN A 48 6.09 -11.91 -10.55
N ARG A 49 6.25 -12.25 -9.28
CA ARG A 49 7.56 -12.51 -8.65
C ARG A 49 7.50 -13.76 -7.77
N PRO A 50 8.62 -14.48 -7.60
CA PRO A 50 8.73 -15.50 -6.56
C PRO A 50 8.43 -14.88 -5.19
N ILE A 51 7.73 -15.64 -4.35
CA ILE A 51 7.52 -15.28 -2.95
C ILE A 51 8.66 -15.85 -2.10
N VAL A 52 8.88 -15.22 -0.95
CA VAL A 52 9.91 -15.59 0.03
C VAL A 52 9.25 -16.15 1.29
N GLU A 53 9.85 -17.17 1.90
CA GLU A 53 9.35 -17.81 3.13
C GLU A 53 9.17 -16.84 4.31
N GLY A 54 8.17 -17.10 5.14
CA GLY A 54 7.79 -16.23 6.26
C GLY A 54 8.90 -15.96 7.26
N GLU A 55 9.74 -16.96 7.58
CA GLU A 55 10.86 -16.80 8.53
C GLU A 55 11.86 -15.73 8.09
N LYS A 56 12.11 -15.62 6.78
CA LYS A 56 13.02 -14.60 6.24
C LYS A 56 12.40 -13.20 6.37
N TRP A 57 11.09 -13.08 6.13
CA TRP A 57 10.33 -11.85 6.39
C TRP A 57 10.33 -11.45 7.86
N ILE A 58 10.04 -12.38 8.77
CA ILE A 58 10.01 -12.12 10.21
C ILE A 58 11.36 -11.56 10.68
N ARG A 59 12.47 -12.20 10.30
CA ARG A 59 13.81 -11.72 10.66
C ARG A 59 14.08 -10.31 10.13
N ALA A 60 13.82 -10.07 8.84
CA ALA A 60 14.10 -8.77 8.23
C ALA A 60 13.24 -7.65 8.81
N LEU A 61 11.94 -7.88 8.99
CA LEU A 61 11.03 -6.88 9.52
C LEU A 61 11.31 -6.57 11.00
N ASN A 62 11.70 -7.56 11.80
CA ASN A 62 12.13 -7.34 13.19
C ASN A 62 13.50 -6.64 13.32
N SER A 63 14.29 -6.60 12.24
CA SER A 63 15.54 -5.84 12.20
C SER A 63 15.33 -4.34 11.96
N LEU A 64 14.14 -3.93 11.52
CA LEU A 64 13.83 -2.52 11.25
C LEU A 64 13.74 -1.72 12.55
N GLU A 65 14.47 -0.61 12.61
CA GLU A 65 14.27 0.42 13.62
C GLU A 65 13.37 1.51 13.03
N THR A 66 12.07 1.41 13.30
CA THR A 66 11.06 2.31 12.74
C THR A 66 9.94 2.61 13.72
N LYS A 67 9.37 3.81 13.58
CA LYS A 67 8.10 4.20 14.23
C LYS A 67 6.91 4.10 13.28
N LEU A 68 7.14 3.64 12.05
CA LEU A 68 6.09 3.45 11.07
C LEU A 68 5.38 2.13 11.31
N THR A 69 4.07 2.14 11.11
CA THR A 69 3.29 0.92 10.93
C THR A 69 3.72 0.22 9.65
N LEU A 70 3.88 -1.11 9.71
CA LEU A 70 4.15 -1.90 8.51
C LEU A 70 2.86 -2.16 7.75
N THR A 71 2.73 -1.64 6.52
CA THR A 71 1.52 -1.83 5.72
C THR A 71 1.66 -2.98 4.75
N PHE A 72 0.97 -4.08 5.01
CA PHE A 72 0.85 -5.17 4.06
C PHE A 72 -0.13 -4.81 2.95
N ASN A 73 0.37 -4.87 1.71
CA ASN A 73 -0.32 -4.46 0.50
C ASN A 73 0.08 -5.39 -0.66
N GLY A 74 -0.38 -5.10 -1.87
CA GLY A 74 -0.08 -5.87 -3.08
C GLY A 74 -1.26 -6.66 -3.56
N GLY A 75 -1.01 -7.62 -4.45
CA GLY A 75 -2.07 -8.38 -5.12
C GLY A 75 -3.16 -8.78 -4.13
N GLU A 76 -2.83 -9.66 -3.20
CA GLU A 76 -3.61 -9.93 -2.00
C GLU A 76 -2.67 -10.48 -0.90
N PRO A 77 -2.37 -9.72 0.17
CA PRO A 77 -1.46 -10.20 1.22
C PRO A 77 -1.89 -11.52 1.85
N LEU A 78 -3.20 -11.74 2.01
CA LEU A 78 -3.76 -12.96 2.59
C LEU A 78 -3.52 -14.20 1.71
N SER A 79 -3.09 -14.04 0.46
CA SER A 79 -2.72 -15.15 -0.42
C SER A 79 -1.29 -15.65 -0.18
N HIS A 80 -0.49 -14.97 0.66
CA HIS A 80 0.80 -15.50 1.07
C HIS A 80 0.60 -16.63 2.10
N PRO A 81 1.17 -17.84 1.90
CA PRO A 81 0.93 -18.99 2.78
C PRO A 81 1.34 -18.75 4.23
N ASP A 82 2.38 -17.94 4.44
CA ASP A 82 2.88 -17.59 5.77
C ASP A 82 2.32 -16.28 6.32
N PHE A 83 1.27 -15.68 5.74
CA PHE A 83 0.80 -14.35 6.18
C PHE A 83 0.56 -14.26 7.69
N TYR A 84 -0.17 -15.23 8.26
CA TYR A 84 -0.44 -15.26 9.70
C TYR A 84 0.83 -15.47 10.53
N ASN A 85 1.74 -16.34 10.08
CA ASN A 85 3.03 -16.57 10.73
C ASN A 85 3.89 -15.30 10.73
N ILE A 86 3.92 -14.58 9.60
CA ILE A 86 4.66 -13.33 9.46
C ILE A 86 4.13 -12.30 10.46
N VAL A 87 2.82 -12.04 10.45
CA VAL A 87 2.21 -11.05 11.35
C VAL A 87 2.44 -11.42 12.80
N ASN A 88 2.21 -12.68 13.19
CA ASN A 88 2.40 -13.11 14.58
C ASN A 88 3.87 -13.16 15.02
N GLY A 89 4.79 -13.37 14.09
CA GLY A 89 6.22 -13.43 14.35
C GLY A 89 6.91 -12.08 14.53
N LEU A 90 6.26 -10.97 14.17
CA LEU A 90 6.87 -9.65 14.41
C LEU A 90 6.83 -9.31 15.89
N ASP A 91 7.83 -8.55 16.34
CA ASP A 91 7.91 -7.95 17.66
C ASP A 91 6.59 -7.24 18.02
N GLU A 92 6.14 -7.36 19.27
CA GLU A 92 4.83 -6.85 19.73
C GLU A 92 4.70 -5.32 19.60
N SER A 93 5.85 -4.62 19.62
CA SER A 93 5.92 -3.17 19.40
C SER A 93 5.66 -2.77 17.94
N ILE A 94 5.83 -3.70 17.00
CA ILE A 94 5.58 -3.49 15.58
C ILE A 94 4.09 -3.73 15.29
N LYS A 95 3.39 -2.61 15.06
CA LYS A 95 2.00 -2.59 14.62
C LYS A 95 1.91 -2.66 13.09
N VAL A 96 0.80 -3.22 12.61
CA VAL A 96 0.62 -3.51 11.19
C VAL A 96 -0.68 -2.93 10.63
N ASP A 97 -0.66 -2.67 9.34
CA ASP A 97 -1.81 -2.33 8.52
C ASP A 97 -2.03 -3.41 7.48
N LEU A 98 -3.29 -3.57 7.07
CA LEU A 98 -3.66 -4.49 6.00
C LEU A 98 -4.57 -3.81 4.97
N LEU A 99 -4.09 -3.77 3.73
CA LEU A 99 -4.87 -3.46 2.54
C LEU A 99 -5.21 -4.78 1.85
N THR A 100 -6.49 -5.13 1.80
CA THR A 100 -6.96 -6.45 1.35
C THR A 100 -8.29 -6.35 0.61
N THR A 101 -8.62 -7.36 -0.17
CA THR A 101 -9.97 -7.58 -0.71
C THR A 101 -10.77 -8.62 0.07
N LEU A 102 -10.18 -9.15 1.16
CA LEU A 102 -10.74 -10.15 2.07
C LEU A 102 -11.42 -11.33 1.34
N PRO A 103 -10.69 -12.06 0.49
CA PRO A 103 -11.31 -13.10 -0.36
C PRO A 103 -11.70 -14.34 0.44
N TYR A 104 -11.02 -14.63 1.54
CA TYR A 104 -11.18 -15.86 2.33
C TYR A 104 -12.24 -15.72 3.45
N ASN A 105 -12.42 -16.81 4.20
CA ASN A 105 -13.37 -16.87 5.31
C ASN A 105 -12.86 -16.03 6.50
N PRO A 106 -13.66 -15.11 7.06
CA PRO A 106 -13.25 -14.29 8.20
C PRO A 106 -12.94 -15.09 9.47
N ALA A 107 -13.48 -16.31 9.63
CA ALA A 107 -13.20 -17.13 10.81
C ALA A 107 -11.71 -17.45 10.95
N GLU A 108 -11.06 -17.86 9.86
CA GLU A 108 -9.63 -18.16 9.85
C GLU A 108 -8.79 -16.93 10.21
N PHE A 109 -9.16 -15.76 9.70
CA PHE A 109 -8.51 -14.50 10.04
C PHE A 109 -8.62 -14.18 11.55
N ILE A 110 -9.82 -14.33 12.12
CA ILE A 110 -10.11 -14.04 13.53
C ILE A 110 -9.42 -15.04 14.44
N GLU A 111 -9.36 -16.32 14.06
CA GLU A 111 -8.73 -17.37 14.86
C GLU A 111 -7.20 -17.25 14.89
N ASN A 112 -6.58 -16.74 13.82
CA ASN A 112 -5.13 -16.71 13.67
C ASN A 112 -4.46 -15.37 14.03
N LEU A 113 -5.22 -14.29 14.22
CA LEU A 113 -4.67 -12.97 14.51
C LEU A 113 -5.31 -12.34 15.75
N SER A 114 -4.49 -11.61 16.50
CA SER A 114 -4.98 -10.75 17.59
C SER A 114 -5.26 -9.33 17.07
N PRO A 115 -6.38 -8.69 17.47
CA PRO A 115 -6.61 -7.26 17.21
C PRO A 115 -5.47 -6.35 17.68
N GLU A 116 -4.74 -6.73 18.73
CA GLU A 116 -3.61 -5.96 19.29
C GLU A 116 -2.46 -5.77 18.29
N ARG A 117 -2.38 -6.60 17.24
CA ARG A 117 -1.41 -6.43 16.14
C ARG A 117 -1.71 -5.19 15.30
N PHE A 118 -2.96 -4.79 15.25
CA PHE A 118 -3.49 -3.69 14.45
C PHE A 118 -3.79 -2.44 15.30
N GLU A 119 -3.71 -2.54 16.63
CA GLU A 119 -4.01 -1.44 17.55
C GLU A 119 -2.94 -0.34 17.50
N ARG A 120 -3.34 0.86 17.07
CA ARG A 120 -2.47 2.04 16.91
C ARG A 120 -3.30 3.32 16.86
N ASP A 121 -2.69 4.45 17.22
CA ASP A 121 -3.33 5.77 17.20
C ASP A 121 -3.10 6.50 15.87
N LEU A 122 -3.90 6.18 14.85
CA LEU A 122 -3.90 6.87 13.55
C LEU A 122 -5.35 7.12 13.09
N PRO A 123 -5.61 8.14 12.25
CA PRO A 123 -6.96 8.63 11.95
C PRO A 123 -7.71 7.79 10.90
N TYR A 124 -7.24 6.57 10.62
CA TYR A 124 -7.83 5.67 9.63
C TYR A 124 -7.70 4.23 10.10
N ALA A 125 -8.65 3.39 9.66
CA ALA A 125 -8.71 2.00 10.08
C ALA A 125 -7.42 1.24 9.73
N ALA A 126 -6.97 0.39 10.65
CA ALA A 126 -5.80 -0.48 10.44
C ALA A 126 -6.03 -1.49 9.30
N ILE A 127 -7.23 -2.06 9.22
CA ILE A 127 -7.62 -2.97 8.14
C ILE A 127 -8.57 -2.26 7.18
N ARG A 128 -8.23 -2.29 5.90
CA ARG A 128 -8.90 -1.52 4.85
C ARG A 128 -9.30 -2.46 3.73
N VAL A 129 -10.55 -2.90 3.78
CA VAL A 129 -11.11 -3.84 2.79
C VAL A 129 -11.55 -3.07 1.55
N THR A 130 -10.82 -3.21 0.46
CA THR A 130 -11.16 -2.52 -0.79
C THR A 130 -12.23 -3.31 -1.54
N TYR A 131 -13.44 -2.74 -1.60
CA TYR A 131 -14.56 -3.30 -2.33
C TYR A 131 -14.49 -2.91 -3.81
N HIS A 132 -14.51 -3.92 -4.67
CA HIS A 132 -14.50 -3.78 -6.12
C HIS A 132 -15.82 -4.25 -6.71
N SER A 133 -16.67 -3.30 -7.11
CA SER A 133 -18.04 -3.57 -7.57
C SER A 133 -18.20 -4.50 -8.77
N ASN A 134 -17.13 -4.73 -9.54
CA ASN A 134 -17.12 -5.65 -10.69
C ASN A 134 -16.66 -7.08 -10.33
N ALA A 135 -16.14 -7.29 -9.12
CA ALA A 135 -15.49 -8.53 -8.71
C ALA A 135 -15.92 -9.04 -7.32
N MET A 136 -16.82 -8.32 -6.64
CA MET A 136 -17.21 -8.58 -5.25
C MET A 136 -18.70 -8.40 -5.06
N ASP A 137 -19.30 -9.25 -4.21
CA ASP A 137 -20.65 -9.05 -3.70
C ASP A 137 -20.62 -8.12 -2.48
N LEU A 138 -21.51 -7.12 -2.47
CA LEU A 138 -21.52 -6.10 -1.42
C LEU A 138 -21.99 -6.65 -0.08
N GLU A 139 -23.01 -7.51 -0.07
CA GLU A 139 -23.57 -8.06 1.17
C GLU A 139 -22.58 -9.03 1.82
N GLU A 140 -21.94 -9.88 1.02
CA GLU A 140 -20.86 -10.76 1.48
C GLU A 140 -19.72 -9.93 2.08
N THR A 141 -19.35 -8.82 1.43
CA THR A 141 -18.28 -7.93 1.93
C THR A 141 -18.67 -7.29 3.26
N ILE A 142 -19.88 -6.75 3.36
CA ILE A 142 -20.42 -6.15 4.60
C ILE A 142 -20.41 -7.18 5.72
N GLU A 143 -20.90 -8.39 5.46
CA GLU A 143 -20.99 -9.45 6.46
C GLU A 143 -19.60 -9.89 6.96
N LYS A 144 -18.65 -10.08 6.04
CA LYS A 144 -17.27 -10.42 6.41
C LYS A 144 -16.63 -9.33 7.27
N VAL A 145 -16.78 -8.07 6.89
CA VAL A 145 -16.23 -6.93 7.64
C VAL A 145 -16.89 -6.79 9.00
N ARG A 146 -18.22 -6.97 9.09
CA ARG A 146 -18.97 -6.96 10.35
C ARG A 146 -18.44 -8.01 11.32
N ARG A 147 -18.26 -9.27 10.87
CA ARG A 147 -17.74 -10.35 11.71
C ARG A 147 -16.34 -10.06 12.26
N ILE A 148 -15.45 -9.49 11.44
CA ILE A 148 -14.11 -9.12 11.87
C ILE A 148 -14.17 -7.92 12.84
N LYS A 149 -15.02 -6.93 12.59
CA LYS A 149 -15.22 -5.79 13.50
C LYS A 149 -15.75 -6.23 14.87
N GLU A 150 -16.71 -7.16 14.90
CA GLU A 150 -17.26 -7.73 16.14
C GLU A 150 -16.23 -8.53 16.94
N ALA A 151 -15.22 -9.07 16.28
CA ALA A 151 -14.06 -9.71 16.92
C ALA A 151 -13.04 -8.71 17.49
N GLY A 152 -13.32 -7.39 17.41
CA GLY A 152 -12.51 -6.34 18.02
C GLY A 152 -11.48 -5.68 17.10
N PHE A 153 -11.44 -6.03 15.82
CA PHE A 153 -10.51 -5.41 14.88
C PHE A 153 -10.98 -4.04 14.40
N ASP A 154 -10.03 -3.11 14.25
CA ASP A 154 -10.26 -1.83 13.58
C ASP A 154 -10.24 -2.00 12.06
N ILE A 155 -11.44 -2.06 11.47
CA ILE A 155 -11.66 -2.41 10.07
C ILE A 155 -12.75 -1.55 9.42
N GLU A 156 -12.50 -1.14 8.17
CA GLU A 156 -13.45 -0.39 7.35
C GLU A 156 -13.48 -0.85 5.89
N ILE A 157 -14.52 -0.43 5.16
CA ILE A 157 -14.64 -0.64 3.71
C ILE A 157 -14.09 0.58 2.97
N ASN A 158 -13.18 0.34 2.04
CA ASN A 158 -12.75 1.31 1.05
C ASN A 158 -13.45 1.08 -0.28
N LEU A 159 -14.03 2.13 -0.85
CA LEU A 159 -14.55 2.14 -2.21
C LEU A 159 -13.54 2.81 -3.13
N VAL A 160 -13.42 2.33 -4.36
CA VAL A 160 -12.75 3.09 -5.42
C VAL A 160 -13.79 3.99 -6.06
N GLY A 161 -13.51 5.29 -6.10
CA GLY A 161 -14.33 6.25 -6.83
C GLY A 161 -14.47 5.82 -8.29
N ASP A 162 -15.63 6.08 -8.87
CA ASP A 162 -15.89 5.80 -10.28
C ASP A 162 -16.43 7.09 -10.90
N PRO A 163 -15.62 7.80 -11.71
CA PRO A 163 -16.05 9.03 -12.35
C PRO A 163 -17.27 8.87 -13.26
N GLN A 164 -17.51 7.67 -13.80
CA GLN A 164 -18.65 7.38 -14.67
C GLN A 164 -19.89 6.94 -13.88
N ASN A 165 -19.71 6.42 -12.66
CA ASN A 165 -20.79 5.89 -11.82
C ASN A 165 -20.80 6.48 -10.39
N SER A 166 -20.52 7.77 -10.24
CA SER A 166 -20.39 8.43 -8.92
C SER A 166 -21.62 8.26 -8.03
N MET A 167 -22.83 8.32 -8.59
CA MET A 167 -24.08 8.08 -7.86
C MET A 167 -24.15 6.64 -7.32
N LYS A 168 -23.73 5.64 -8.10
CA LYS A 168 -23.70 4.24 -7.65
C LYS A 168 -22.75 4.07 -6.46
N ILE A 169 -21.55 4.66 -6.53
CA ILE A 169 -20.57 4.62 -5.44
C ILE A 169 -21.11 5.28 -4.17
N ARG A 170 -21.81 6.42 -4.31
CA ARG A 170 -22.46 7.09 -3.18
C ARG A 170 -23.55 6.24 -2.53
N LEU A 171 -24.41 5.61 -3.33
CA LEU A 171 -25.45 4.71 -2.81
C LEU A 171 -24.85 3.50 -2.09
N ILE A 172 -23.74 2.96 -2.58
CA ILE A 172 -23.00 1.89 -1.90
C ILE A 172 -22.45 2.38 -0.56
N LYS A 173 -21.84 3.58 -0.51
CA LYS A 173 -21.36 4.20 0.73
C LYS A 173 -22.50 4.36 1.74
N GLU A 174 -23.63 4.94 1.33
CA GLU A 174 -24.81 5.13 2.18
C GLU A 174 -25.32 3.79 2.74
N LYS A 175 -25.35 2.75 1.90
CA LYS A 175 -25.74 1.39 2.31
C LYS A 175 -24.75 0.75 3.30
N VAL A 176 -23.44 0.91 3.10
CA VAL A 176 -22.45 0.41 4.07
C VAL A 176 -22.60 1.16 5.39
N MET A 177 -22.72 2.48 5.35
CA MET A 177 -22.82 3.31 6.56
C MET A 177 -24.11 3.04 7.35
N SER A 178 -25.23 2.68 6.71
CA SER A 178 -26.47 2.34 7.42
C SER A 178 -26.35 1.06 8.25
N THR A 179 -25.31 0.24 8.04
CA THR A 179 -24.99 -0.94 8.88
C THR A 179 -24.11 -0.61 10.09
N GLY A 180 -23.65 0.63 10.25
CA GLY A 180 -22.72 1.05 11.30
C GLY A 180 -21.24 0.74 11.00
N LEU A 181 -20.92 0.30 9.78
CA LEU A 181 -19.55 0.11 9.32
C LEU A 181 -18.94 1.43 8.80
N GLY A 182 -17.63 1.57 8.97
CA GLY A 182 -16.86 2.66 8.38
C GLY A 182 -16.76 2.48 6.86
N CYS A 183 -16.84 3.59 6.13
CA CYS A 183 -16.75 3.57 4.67
C CYS A 183 -16.06 4.82 4.14
N VAL A 184 -14.97 4.63 3.38
CA VAL A 184 -14.19 5.71 2.77
C VAL A 184 -14.16 5.53 1.26
N ILE A 185 -14.39 6.62 0.51
CA ILE A 185 -14.21 6.62 -0.95
C ILE A 185 -12.79 7.12 -1.25
N LYS A 186 -11.98 6.27 -1.85
CA LYS A 186 -10.70 6.64 -2.43
C LYS A 186 -10.91 7.24 -3.81
N PRO A 187 -10.18 8.30 -4.19
CA PRO A 187 -10.29 8.88 -5.52
C PRO A 187 -9.86 7.87 -6.59
N PHE A 188 -10.53 7.91 -7.75
CA PHE A 188 -10.04 7.23 -8.94
C PHE A 188 -8.75 7.89 -9.43
N LEU A 189 -7.78 7.09 -9.85
CA LEU A 189 -6.50 7.57 -10.35
C LEU A 189 -6.16 6.88 -11.67
N GLY A 190 -5.65 7.68 -12.61
CA GLY A 190 -5.20 7.20 -13.92
C GLY A 190 -6.22 7.43 -15.02
N TYR A 191 -6.07 6.69 -16.12
CA TYR A 191 -6.88 6.88 -17.32
C TYR A 191 -8.18 6.09 -17.27
N LEU A 192 -9.27 6.74 -17.67
CA LEU A 192 -10.55 6.13 -17.97
C LEU A 192 -11.11 6.81 -19.23
N ASP A 193 -11.39 6.02 -20.27
CA ASP A 193 -11.85 6.49 -21.59
C ASP A 193 -11.04 7.67 -22.15
N GLY A 194 -9.71 7.57 -22.08
CA GLY A 194 -8.77 8.58 -22.58
C GLY A 194 -8.64 9.84 -21.71
N THR A 195 -9.41 9.94 -20.62
CA THR A 195 -9.34 11.05 -19.67
C THR A 195 -8.49 10.66 -18.46
N LEU A 196 -7.50 11.49 -18.12
CA LEU A 196 -6.68 11.30 -16.92
C LEU A 196 -7.38 11.91 -15.71
N TYR A 197 -7.66 11.08 -14.71
CA TYR A 197 -8.29 11.44 -13.44
C TYR A 197 -7.29 11.40 -12.29
N GLY A 198 -7.44 12.35 -11.37
CA GLY A 198 -6.60 12.50 -10.17
C GLY A 198 -6.11 13.93 -9.98
N GLN A 199 -5.61 14.22 -8.78
CA GLN A 199 -4.95 15.50 -8.49
C GLN A 199 -3.45 15.23 -8.35
N PHE A 200 -2.66 15.67 -9.32
CA PHE A 200 -1.22 15.41 -9.38
C PHE A 200 -0.42 16.67 -9.12
N ARG A 201 0.65 16.56 -8.32
CA ARG A 201 1.51 17.70 -7.98
C ARG A 201 2.36 18.14 -9.15
N TYR A 202 2.87 17.20 -9.94
CA TYR A 202 3.79 17.52 -11.03
C TYR A 202 3.06 17.45 -12.37
N GLY A 203 3.04 18.58 -13.09
CA GLY A 203 2.47 18.67 -14.43
C GLY A 203 3.11 17.64 -15.38
N ASP A 204 2.31 17.08 -16.28
CA ASP A 204 2.69 16.04 -17.24
C ASP A 204 3.12 14.67 -16.69
N SER A 205 3.37 14.53 -15.39
CA SER A 205 4.02 13.36 -14.77
C SER A 205 3.35 12.01 -15.06
N CYS A 206 2.03 12.00 -15.26
CA CYS A 206 1.23 10.80 -15.57
C CYS A 206 0.56 10.85 -16.94
N THR A 207 0.98 11.73 -17.86
CA THR A 207 0.28 11.90 -19.16
C THR A 207 0.57 10.78 -20.16
N MET A 208 1.59 9.96 -19.92
CA MET A 208 2.04 8.89 -20.80
C MET A 208 2.39 9.35 -22.24
N LYS A 209 2.69 10.64 -22.44
CA LYS A 209 2.97 11.22 -23.76
C LYS A 209 4.47 11.28 -24.10
N SER A 210 5.31 11.56 -23.10
CA SER A 210 6.75 11.72 -23.30
C SER A 210 7.52 11.40 -22.03
N LYS A 211 8.77 10.97 -22.20
CA LYS A 211 9.70 10.73 -21.09
C LYS A 211 10.64 11.90 -20.92
N LYS A 212 10.90 12.34 -19.69
CA LYS A 212 11.93 13.34 -19.35
C LYS A 212 12.92 12.77 -18.32
N LYS A 213 14.16 13.24 -18.38
CA LYS A 213 15.16 12.98 -17.35
C LYS A 213 14.96 13.95 -16.18
N VAL A 214 14.78 13.41 -14.98
CA VAL A 214 14.60 14.15 -13.73
C VAL A 214 15.40 13.49 -12.62
N LYS A 215 15.42 14.09 -11.44
CA LYS A 215 15.83 13.45 -10.19
C LYS A 215 14.61 13.27 -9.29
N CYS A 216 14.48 12.08 -8.72
CA CYS A 216 13.41 11.74 -7.79
C CYS A 216 14.00 11.40 -6.42
N LEU A 217 13.34 11.87 -5.37
CA LEU A 217 13.57 11.48 -3.98
C LEU A 217 12.30 10.80 -3.48
N THR A 218 12.41 9.59 -2.95
CA THR A 218 11.27 8.92 -2.30
C THR A 218 11.20 9.32 -0.83
N THR A 219 9.97 9.35 -0.30
CA THR A 219 9.68 9.43 1.14
C THR A 219 8.93 8.19 1.62
N GLN A 220 8.96 7.13 0.80
CA GLN A 220 8.30 5.86 1.03
C GLN A 220 9.24 4.70 0.73
N LEU A 221 9.08 3.62 1.48
CA LEU A 221 9.78 2.36 1.24
C LEU A 221 8.77 1.33 0.74
N LEU A 222 9.02 0.81 -0.46
CA LEU A 222 8.13 -0.15 -1.11
C LEU A 222 8.90 -1.44 -1.32
N ILE A 223 8.58 -2.48 -0.56
CA ILE A 223 9.33 -3.72 -0.50
C ILE A 223 8.55 -4.80 -1.25
N ASP A 224 9.17 -5.41 -2.23
CA ASP A 224 8.51 -6.40 -3.07
C ASP A 224 8.56 -7.84 -2.54
N PRO A 225 7.92 -8.82 -3.22
CA PRO A 225 7.91 -10.22 -2.79
C PRO A 225 9.29 -10.88 -2.67
N THR A 226 10.30 -10.34 -3.36
CA THR A 226 11.68 -10.84 -3.39
C THR A 226 12.59 -10.16 -2.38
N GLY A 227 12.12 -9.09 -1.72
CA GLY A 227 12.88 -8.29 -0.76
C GLY A 227 13.45 -7.00 -1.33
N ASP A 228 13.39 -6.80 -2.64
CA ASP A 228 13.87 -5.58 -3.29
C ASP A 228 13.04 -4.39 -2.81
N VAL A 229 13.73 -3.34 -2.38
CA VAL A 229 13.15 -2.05 -1.99
C VAL A 229 13.19 -1.11 -3.18
N TYR A 230 12.04 -0.56 -3.57
CA TYR A 230 11.90 0.31 -4.73
C TYR A 230 11.61 1.76 -4.35
N ARG A 231 12.10 2.66 -5.18
CA ARG A 231 11.87 4.11 -5.08
C ARG A 231 10.41 4.52 -5.21
N CYS A 232 9.64 3.88 -6.09
CA CYS A 232 8.25 4.27 -6.34
C CYS A 232 7.43 3.10 -6.90
N TYR A 233 6.11 3.22 -6.89
CA TYR A 233 5.21 2.18 -7.40
C TYR A 233 5.47 1.91 -8.88
N GLY A 234 5.78 2.95 -9.65
CA GLY A 234 6.10 2.81 -11.07
C GLY A 234 7.35 1.96 -11.33
N ASP A 235 8.38 2.05 -10.49
CA ASP A 235 9.57 1.21 -10.59
C ASP A 235 9.30 -0.20 -10.07
N LEU A 236 8.56 -0.30 -8.95
CA LEU A 236 8.17 -1.57 -8.33
C LEU A 236 7.36 -2.44 -9.29
N PHE A 237 6.28 -1.95 -9.89
CA PHE A 237 5.42 -2.79 -10.74
C PHE A 237 6.08 -3.20 -12.04
N ARG A 238 6.93 -2.33 -12.62
CA ARG A 238 7.68 -2.60 -13.85
C ARG A 238 8.92 -3.47 -13.65
N GLN A 239 9.30 -3.73 -12.40
CA GLN A 239 10.58 -4.34 -12.05
C GLN A 239 11.74 -3.57 -12.70
N ASN A 240 11.75 -2.25 -12.52
CA ASN A 240 12.79 -1.40 -13.06
C ASN A 240 14.06 -1.49 -12.20
N PRO A 241 15.17 -2.08 -12.69
CA PRO A 241 16.40 -2.20 -11.90
C PRO A 241 17.01 -0.85 -11.52
N GLU A 242 16.84 0.19 -12.34
CA GLU A 242 17.30 1.55 -12.02
C GLU A 242 16.58 2.17 -10.81
N GLY A 243 15.44 1.60 -10.41
CA GLY A 243 14.63 2.06 -9.29
C GLY A 243 14.81 1.28 -7.99
N VAL A 244 15.67 0.26 -7.97
CA VAL A 244 15.98 -0.53 -6.76
C VAL A 244 16.92 0.27 -5.86
N LEU A 245 16.56 0.37 -4.58
CA LEU A 245 17.29 1.09 -3.54
C LEU A 245 18.15 0.15 -2.68
N GLY A 246 17.76 -1.12 -2.56
CA GLY A 246 18.46 -2.13 -1.77
C GLY A 246 17.62 -3.40 -1.61
N ASP A 247 18.12 -4.37 -0.84
CA ASP A 247 17.42 -5.60 -0.45
C ASP A 247 17.16 -5.55 1.06
N ILE A 248 15.90 -5.70 1.49
CA ILE A 248 15.53 -5.69 2.91
C ILE A 248 16.15 -6.87 3.68
N PHE A 249 16.53 -7.94 2.97
CA PHE A 249 17.14 -9.11 3.55
C PHE A 249 18.65 -8.97 3.75
N ASP A 250 19.26 -7.91 3.21
CA ASP A 250 20.66 -7.56 3.49
C ASP A 250 20.72 -6.75 4.80
N PRO A 251 21.31 -7.27 5.89
CA PRO A 251 21.41 -6.56 7.16
C PRO A 251 22.29 -5.29 7.09
N GLU A 252 23.04 -5.12 6.00
CA GLU A 252 23.90 -3.98 5.75
C GLU A 252 23.28 -2.96 4.76
N VAL A 253 22.01 -3.15 4.39
CA VAL A 253 21.33 -2.30 3.43
C VAL A 253 21.27 -0.84 3.89
N ASP A 254 21.71 0.07 3.03
CA ASP A 254 21.56 1.52 3.21
C ASP A 254 20.33 2.03 2.45
N LEU A 255 19.24 2.24 3.20
CA LEU A 255 17.99 2.80 2.69
C LEU A 255 17.90 4.32 2.90
N SER A 256 19.03 5.02 2.99
CA SER A 256 19.06 6.48 3.12
C SER A 256 18.34 7.18 1.96
N MET A 257 17.53 8.18 2.30
CA MET A 257 16.85 9.03 1.33
C MET A 257 17.85 9.84 0.51
N ARG A 258 17.85 9.65 -0.81
CA ARG A 258 18.69 10.39 -1.76
C ARG A 258 17.99 10.64 -3.07
N TYR A 259 18.31 11.77 -3.70
CA TYR A 259 17.89 12.02 -5.08
C TYR A 259 18.58 11.04 -6.02
N THR A 260 17.79 10.36 -6.84
CA THR A 260 18.26 9.38 -7.84
C THR A 260 17.80 9.80 -9.23
N ASP A 261 18.61 9.52 -10.24
CA ASP A 261 18.25 9.79 -11.64
C ASP A 261 17.04 8.95 -12.06
N CYS A 262 16.12 9.55 -12.80
CA CYS A 262 14.94 8.88 -13.34
C CYS A 262 14.69 9.33 -14.78
N HIS A 263 14.45 8.35 -15.66
CA HIS A 263 14.16 8.57 -17.08
C HIS A 263 12.67 8.37 -17.42
N ASN A 264 11.83 8.13 -16.41
CA ASN A 264 10.41 7.75 -16.59
C ASN A 264 9.43 8.88 -16.23
N PHE A 265 9.89 10.13 -16.01
CA PHE A 265 8.97 11.25 -15.78
C PHE A 265 8.04 11.41 -16.99
N GLY A 266 6.73 11.50 -16.73
CA GLY A 266 5.68 11.45 -17.75
C GLY A 266 4.95 10.10 -17.80
N PHE A 267 5.57 9.05 -17.25
CA PHE A 267 5.02 7.70 -17.07
C PHE A 267 5.02 7.30 -15.59
N CYS A 268 5.05 8.29 -14.69
CA CYS A 268 4.96 8.06 -13.25
C CYS A 268 3.68 7.29 -12.91
N HIS A 269 3.72 6.45 -11.87
CA HIS A 269 2.51 5.80 -11.42
C HIS A 269 1.64 6.82 -10.66
N PRO A 270 0.32 6.87 -10.89
CA PRO A 270 -0.55 7.90 -10.29
C PRO A 270 -0.44 8.01 -8.76
N CYS A 271 -0.29 6.90 -8.04
CA CYS A 271 -0.11 6.91 -6.56
C CYS A 271 1.15 7.63 -6.09
N ASP A 272 2.18 7.75 -6.94
CA ASP A 272 3.45 8.35 -6.58
C ASP A 272 3.34 9.88 -6.52
N VAL A 273 2.61 10.45 -7.48
CA VAL A 273 2.55 11.91 -7.74
C VAL A 273 1.20 12.53 -7.40
N GLN A 274 0.23 11.72 -6.94
CA GLN A 274 -1.02 12.19 -6.39
C GLN A 274 -0.79 13.02 -5.13
N ILE A 275 -1.45 14.17 -5.06
CA ILE A 275 -1.57 14.98 -3.85
C ILE A 275 -2.50 14.27 -2.87
N LYS A 276 -1.99 13.94 -1.70
CA LYS A 276 -2.70 13.23 -0.63
C LYS A 276 -2.29 13.75 0.75
N PHE A 277 -2.82 13.14 1.79
CA PHE A 277 -2.39 13.38 3.16
C PHE A 277 -1.08 12.64 3.46
N ASP A 278 -0.20 13.26 4.24
CA ASP A 278 0.92 12.55 4.87
C ASP A 278 0.44 11.74 6.09
N ARG A 279 1.38 11.05 6.76
CA ARG A 279 1.10 10.28 7.98
C ARG A 279 0.64 11.12 9.18
N PHE A 280 0.80 12.44 9.11
CA PHE A 280 0.37 13.42 10.11
C PHE A 280 -0.92 14.13 9.72
N SER A 281 -1.60 13.67 8.66
CA SER A 281 -2.83 14.27 8.12
C SER A 281 -2.67 15.68 7.55
N ASN A 282 -1.47 16.05 7.11
CA ASN A 282 -1.26 17.29 6.37
C ASN A 282 -1.54 17.07 4.88
N TRP A 283 -2.43 17.89 4.31
CA TRP A 283 -2.73 17.88 2.88
C TRP A 283 -1.60 18.51 2.06
N GLY A 284 -1.33 17.96 0.86
CA GLY A 284 -0.32 18.50 -0.05
C GLY A 284 0.85 17.56 -0.32
N TYR A 285 0.87 16.40 0.33
CA TYR A 285 1.94 15.41 0.26
C TYR A 285 1.90 14.59 -1.03
N THR A 286 3.07 14.20 -1.53
CA THR A 286 3.29 13.25 -2.62
C THR A 286 4.32 12.21 -2.19
N ALA A 287 4.23 10.98 -2.69
CA ALA A 287 5.18 9.91 -2.30
C ALA A 287 6.62 10.22 -2.70
N VAL A 288 6.77 10.97 -3.80
CA VAL A 288 8.06 11.38 -4.34
C VAL A 288 8.16 12.90 -4.42
N GLU A 289 9.38 13.41 -4.23
CA GLU A 289 9.79 14.74 -4.61
C GLU A 289 10.56 14.67 -5.95
N ILE A 290 10.11 15.45 -6.94
CA ILE A 290 10.67 15.45 -8.29
C ILE A 290 11.27 16.80 -8.62
N VAL A 291 12.52 16.82 -9.06
CA VAL A 291 13.23 18.01 -9.52
C VAL A 291 13.87 17.77 -10.89
N GLY A 292 13.89 18.78 -11.74
CA GLY A 292 14.47 18.68 -13.08
C GLY A 292 14.02 19.81 -13.99
N ASN A 293 14.70 19.95 -15.13
CA ASN A 293 14.34 20.98 -16.10
C ASN A 293 12.95 20.69 -16.70
N GLY A 294 12.08 21.70 -16.74
CA GLY A 294 10.73 21.58 -17.28
C GLY A 294 9.75 20.78 -16.41
N VAL A 295 10.07 20.54 -15.14
CA VAL A 295 9.12 20.03 -14.13
C VAL A 295 8.36 21.21 -13.54
N THR A 296 7.03 21.23 -13.70
CA THR A 296 6.15 22.23 -13.09
C THR A 296 5.40 21.61 -11.93
N SER A 297 5.34 22.32 -10.79
CA SER A 297 4.55 21.90 -9.63
C SER A 297 3.27 22.72 -9.54
N VAL A 298 2.14 22.05 -9.39
CA VAL A 298 0.81 22.66 -9.21
C VAL A 298 0.44 22.59 -7.73
N LYS A 299 0.01 23.72 -7.16
CA LYS A 299 -0.69 23.72 -5.87
C LYS A 299 -2.16 23.40 -6.15
N SER A 300 -2.69 22.32 -5.58
CA SER A 300 -4.10 21.94 -5.74
C SER A 300 -4.85 22.10 -4.42
N SER A 301 -6.02 22.73 -4.47
CA SER A 301 -7.05 22.56 -3.45
C SER A 301 -7.59 21.13 -3.50
N ARG A 302 -8.05 20.61 -2.36
CA ARG A 302 -8.64 19.26 -2.26
C ARG A 302 -9.92 19.18 -3.10
N VAL A 303 -10.06 18.11 -3.90
CA VAL A 303 -11.35 17.71 -4.49
C VAL A 303 -11.97 16.65 -3.60
N ASP A 304 -13.18 16.92 -3.11
CA ASP A 304 -13.97 15.96 -2.36
C ASP A 304 -14.86 15.17 -3.31
N TRP A 305 -14.85 13.84 -3.19
CA TRP A 305 -15.70 12.94 -4.00
C TRP A 305 -17.04 12.63 -3.33
N GLY A 306 -17.35 13.27 -2.19
CA GLY A 306 -18.62 13.17 -1.47
C GLY A 306 -18.60 12.20 -0.31
#